data_AF-A0A969GPI4-F1
#
_entry.id   AF-A0A969GPI4-F1
#
_cell.length_a   1.000
_cell.length_b   1.000
_cell.length_c   1.000
_cell.angle_alpha   90.00
_cell.angle_beta   90.00
_cell.angle_gamma   90.00
#
_symmetry.space_group_name_H-M   'P 1'
#
loop_
_entity.id
_entity.type
_entity.pdbx_description
1 polymer ?
#
loop_
_entity_poly.entity_id
_entity_poly.type
_entity_poly.pdbx_seq_one_letter_code
_entity_poly.pdbx_strand_id
1 'polypeptide(L)'
;MNRQRVEVILRQAAAAFDLALEVKQNPSPLDFKLHRHLRPYFVEASQEMIDEGNHREAMFWIMGAYAIAHNAISIDAPPEEQAIHQARWSAILDEMGLDTPESSEVRQRQAQEFSGRISALADTIVASNPDIVRGTR
;
A
#
# COMPACT_ATOMS: atom_id res chain seq x y z
N MET A 1 5.82 -11.10 -5.22
CA MET A 1 6.19 -9.95 -6.05
C MET A 1 7.70 -9.80 -6.08
N ASN A 2 8.31 -9.62 -7.25
CA ASN A 2 9.76 -9.35 -7.39
C ASN A 2 10.02 -7.84 -7.47
N ARG A 3 11.29 -7.42 -7.36
CA ARG A 3 11.72 -6.02 -7.42
C ARG A 3 11.19 -5.27 -8.65
N GLN A 4 11.44 -5.81 -9.85
CA GLN A 4 11.08 -5.18 -11.12
C GLN A 4 9.58 -4.89 -11.21
N ARG A 5 8.75 -5.80 -10.69
CA ARG A 5 7.31 -5.63 -10.68
C ARG A 5 6.88 -4.50 -9.74
N VAL A 6 7.48 -4.41 -8.54
CA VAL A 6 7.22 -3.30 -7.61
C VAL A 6 7.61 -1.95 -8.24
N GLU A 7 8.72 -1.87 -8.98
CA GLU A 7 9.11 -0.65 -9.69
C GLU A 7 8.09 -0.23 -10.77
N VAL A 8 7.51 -1.19 -11.48
CA VAL A 8 6.42 -0.91 -12.44
C VAL A 8 5.20 -0.34 -11.71
N ILE A 9 4.82 -0.94 -10.58
CA ILE A 9 3.66 -0.50 -9.81
C ILE A 9 3.92 0.87 -9.17
N LEU A 10 5.14 1.16 -8.71
CA LEU A 10 5.54 2.47 -8.22
C LEU A 10 5.34 3.56 -9.29
N ARG A 11 5.74 3.31 -10.53
CA ARG A 11 5.53 4.25 -11.64
C ARG A 11 4.04 4.48 -11.93
N GLN A 12 3.22 3.41 -11.88
CA GLN A 12 1.78 3.51 -12.06
C GLN A 12 1.11 4.32 -10.94
N ALA A 13 1.51 4.07 -9.69
CA ALA A 13 1.04 4.77 -8.51
C ALA A 13 1.45 6.25 -8.52
N ALA A 14 2.68 6.57 -8.93
CA ALA A 14 3.15 7.94 -9.10
C ALA A 14 2.33 8.71 -10.14
N ALA A 15 2.07 8.10 -11.30
CA ALA A 15 1.23 8.70 -12.34
C ALA A 15 -0.22 8.92 -11.85
N ALA A 16 -0.77 7.96 -11.09
CA ALA A 16 -2.08 8.13 -10.48
C ALA A 16 -2.10 9.25 -9.43
N PHE A 17 -1.04 9.37 -8.61
CA PHE A 17 -0.93 10.46 -7.63
C PHE A 17 -0.89 11.83 -8.31
N ASP A 18 -0.11 11.95 -9.40
CA ASP A 18 -0.02 13.18 -10.18
C ASP A 18 -1.38 13.56 -10.78
N LEU A 19 -2.08 12.61 -11.40
CA LEU A 19 -3.41 12.86 -11.94
C LEU A 19 -4.42 13.23 -10.84
N ALA A 20 -4.40 12.51 -9.71
CA ALA A 20 -5.28 12.77 -8.58
C ALA A 20 -5.11 14.20 -8.04
N LEU A 21 -3.89 14.75 -8.05
CA LEU A 21 -3.65 16.15 -7.67
C LEU A 21 -4.25 17.16 -8.65
N GLU A 22 -4.39 16.79 -9.93
CA GLU A 22 -4.91 17.66 -10.98
C GLU A 22 -6.44 17.64 -11.02
N VAL A 23 -7.05 16.46 -10.90
CA VAL A 23 -8.49 16.29 -11.07
C VAL A 23 -9.30 16.50 -9.81
N LYS A 24 -8.69 16.37 -8.62
CA LYS A 24 -9.43 16.38 -7.36
C LYS A 24 -10.21 17.68 -7.14
N GLN A 25 -11.50 17.53 -6.84
CA GLN A 25 -12.43 18.63 -6.54
C GLN A 25 -13.23 18.37 -5.27
N ASN A 26 -13.58 17.11 -5.00
CA ASN A 26 -14.43 16.77 -3.85
C ASN A 26 -13.60 16.52 -2.59
N PRO A 27 -14.01 17.00 -1.40
CA PRO A 27 -13.33 16.69 -0.15
C PRO A 27 -13.29 15.19 0.14
N SER A 28 -12.21 14.72 0.76
CA SER A 28 -12.06 13.33 1.21
C SER A 28 -11.45 13.27 2.61
N PRO A 29 -11.79 12.26 3.44
CA PRO A 29 -11.13 12.05 4.73
C PRO A 29 -9.61 11.89 4.62
N LEU A 30 -9.09 11.59 3.42
CA LEU A 30 -7.68 11.35 3.13
C LEU A 30 -6.98 12.55 2.46
N ASP A 31 -7.60 13.73 2.45
CA ASP A 31 -7.05 14.93 1.80
C ASP A 31 -5.65 15.29 2.29
N PHE A 32 -5.40 15.11 3.58
CA PHE A 32 -4.09 15.35 4.20
C PHE A 32 -2.96 14.46 3.65
N LYS A 33 -3.29 13.42 2.88
CA LYS A 33 -2.34 12.53 2.21
C LYS A 33 -2.16 12.84 0.72
N LEU A 34 -2.96 13.72 0.12
CA LEU A 34 -2.91 14.04 -1.30
C LEU A 34 -2.51 15.50 -1.52
N HIS A 35 -1.23 15.79 -1.27
CA HIS A 35 -0.63 17.10 -1.53
C HIS A 35 0.64 16.97 -2.37
N ARG A 36 0.92 17.99 -3.20
CA ARG A 36 2.09 18.00 -4.09
C ARG A 36 3.41 17.76 -3.35
N HIS A 37 3.58 18.35 -2.16
CA HIS A 37 4.79 18.19 -1.36
C HIS A 37 4.97 16.78 -0.77
N LEU A 38 3.92 15.94 -0.78
CA LEU A 38 3.98 14.55 -0.30
C LEU A 38 4.45 13.57 -1.38
N ARG A 39 4.43 13.98 -2.66
CA ARG A 39 4.84 13.13 -3.77
C ARG A 39 6.28 12.60 -3.60
N PRO A 40 7.30 13.40 -3.25
CA PRO A 40 8.66 12.89 -3.00
C PRO A 40 8.71 11.86 -1.88
N TYR A 41 8.03 12.11 -0.75
CA TYR A 41 7.98 11.19 0.39
C TYR A 41 7.39 9.84 0.04
N PHE A 42 6.43 9.81 -0.90
CA PHE A 42 5.89 8.56 -1.40
C PHE A 42 6.84 7.93 -2.43
N VAL A 43 7.22 8.65 -3.48
CA VAL A 43 7.91 8.07 -4.64
C VAL A 43 9.38 7.77 -4.34
N GLU A 44 10.12 8.73 -3.80
CA GLU A 44 11.55 8.61 -3.56
C GLU A 44 11.85 7.66 -2.42
N ALA A 45 11.11 7.75 -1.30
CA ALA A 45 11.28 6.81 -0.20
C ALA A 45 10.92 5.37 -0.62
N SER A 46 9.87 5.18 -1.43
CA SER A 46 9.56 3.85 -1.97
C SER A 46 10.67 3.34 -2.89
N GLN A 47 11.27 4.21 -3.71
CA GLN A 47 12.39 3.85 -4.58
C GLN A 47 13.64 3.47 -3.78
N GLU A 48 13.97 4.24 -2.74
CA GLU A 48 15.08 3.95 -1.81
C GLU A 48 14.90 2.56 -1.17
N MET A 49 13.71 2.27 -0.64
CA MET A 49 13.40 0.95 -0.08
C MET A 49 13.54 -0.17 -1.12
N ILE A 50 13.13 0.06 -2.36
CA ILE A 50 13.30 -0.93 -3.44
C ILE A 50 14.79 -1.17 -3.72
N ASP A 51 15.59 -0.11 -3.76
CA ASP A 51 17.02 -0.16 -4.06
C ASP A 51 17.82 -0.89 -2.98
N GLU A 52 17.43 -0.73 -1.71
CA GLU A 52 17.96 -1.45 -0.56
C GLU A 52 17.52 -2.93 -0.48
N GLY A 53 16.63 -3.36 -1.38
CA GLY A 53 16.10 -4.73 -1.38
C GLY A 53 14.84 -4.92 -0.55
N ASN A 54 14.33 -3.88 0.11
CA ASN A 54 13.09 -3.84 0.90
C ASN A 54 11.82 -3.69 0.04
N HIS A 55 11.87 -4.10 -1.23
CA HIS A 55 10.78 -3.99 -2.22
C HIS A 55 9.42 -4.56 -1.76
N ARG A 56 9.40 -5.59 -0.90
CA ARG A 56 8.14 -6.14 -0.36
C ARG A 56 7.48 -5.19 0.64
N GLU A 57 8.28 -4.46 1.41
CA GLU A 57 7.80 -3.45 2.33
C GLU A 57 7.43 -2.17 1.58
N ALA A 58 8.24 -1.76 0.60
CA ALA A 58 7.91 -0.64 -0.29
C ALA A 58 6.53 -0.82 -0.93
N MET A 59 6.20 -2.05 -1.34
CA MET A 59 4.90 -2.36 -1.92
C MET A 59 3.71 -2.04 -0.99
N PHE A 60 3.86 -2.25 0.32
CA PHE A 60 2.81 -1.91 1.29
C PHE A 60 2.54 -0.39 1.29
N TRP A 61 3.60 0.42 1.30
CA TRP A 61 3.49 1.88 1.24
C TRP A 61 2.95 2.36 -0.11
N ILE A 62 3.37 1.73 -1.20
CA ILE A 62 2.87 2.03 -2.56
C ILE A 62 1.37 1.78 -2.66
N MET A 63 0.86 0.65 -2.15
CA MET A 63 -0.58 0.37 -2.17
C MET A 63 -1.39 1.41 -1.43
N GLY A 64 -0.90 1.92 -0.30
CA GLY A 64 -1.57 2.97 0.46
C GLY A 64 -1.71 4.27 -0.35
N ALA A 65 -0.62 4.75 -0.94
CA ALA A 65 -0.64 5.95 -1.75
C ALA A 65 -1.49 5.79 -3.03
N TYR A 66 -1.40 4.62 -3.68
CA TYR A 66 -2.18 4.33 -4.88
C TYR A 66 -3.68 4.25 -4.56
N ALA A 67 -4.09 3.62 -3.45
CA ALA A 67 -5.50 3.59 -3.03
C ALA A 67 -6.09 4.99 -2.83
N ILE A 68 -5.30 5.91 -2.24
CA ILE A 68 -5.71 7.30 -2.01
C ILE A 68 -5.91 8.03 -3.35
N ALA A 69 -4.94 7.90 -4.26
CA ALA A 69 -5.03 8.49 -5.60
C ALA A 69 -6.19 7.90 -6.41
N HIS A 70 -6.37 6.58 -6.34
CA HIS A 70 -7.46 5.86 -7.00
C HIS A 70 -8.82 6.37 -6.54
N ASN A 71 -9.02 6.54 -5.23
CA ASN A 71 -10.28 7.08 -4.69
C ASN A 71 -10.61 8.48 -5.26
N ALA A 72 -9.62 9.38 -5.32
CA ALA A 72 -9.83 10.71 -5.89
C ALA A 72 -10.17 10.65 -7.39
N ILE A 73 -9.42 9.86 -8.17
CA ILE A 73 -9.64 9.70 -9.61
C ILE A 73 -11.04 9.13 -9.91
N SER A 74 -11.45 8.08 -9.18
CA SER A 74 -12.74 7.40 -9.39
C SER A 74 -13.96 8.29 -9.10
N ILE A 75 -13.77 9.43 -8.42
CA ILE A 75 -14.83 10.39 -8.14
C ILE A 75 -14.74 11.59 -9.10
N ASP A 76 -13.53 12.13 -9.28
CA ASP A 76 -13.35 13.48 -9.84
C ASP A 76 -12.81 13.52 -11.28
N ALA A 77 -12.25 12.42 -11.79
CA ALA A 77 -11.66 12.40 -13.14
C ALA A 77 -12.72 12.27 -14.25
N PRO A 78 -12.42 12.64 -15.51
CA PRO A 78 -13.26 12.32 -16.66
C PRO A 78 -13.50 10.81 -16.83
N PRO A 79 -14.66 10.36 -17.36
CA PRO A 79 -15.00 8.94 -17.47
C PRO A 79 -13.95 8.07 -18.20
N GLU A 80 -13.31 8.61 -19.24
CA GLU A 80 -12.26 7.91 -19.98
C GLU A 80 -11.02 7.63 -19.11
N GLU A 81 -10.63 8.58 -18.26
CA GLU A 81 -9.50 8.42 -17.35
C GLU A 81 -9.85 7.48 -16.19
N GLN A 82 -11.08 7.60 -15.66
CA GLN A 82 -11.59 6.68 -14.64
C GLN A 82 -11.51 5.23 -15.13
N ALA A 83 -11.97 4.93 -16.34
CA ALA A 83 -11.95 3.58 -16.89
C ALA A 83 -10.53 3.00 -17.01
N ILE A 84 -9.58 3.80 -17.51
CA ILE A 84 -8.17 3.39 -17.64
C ILE A 84 -7.55 3.11 -16.26
N HIS A 85 -7.78 3.99 -15.29
CA HIS A 85 -7.22 3.85 -13.95
C HIS A 85 -7.88 2.72 -13.16
N GLN A 86 -9.18 2.52 -13.31
CA GLN A 86 -9.91 1.40 -12.73
C GLN A 86 -9.34 0.07 -13.23
N ALA A 87 -9.12 -0.08 -14.54
CA ALA A 87 -8.55 -1.30 -15.10
C ALA A 87 -7.15 -1.62 -14.53
N ARG A 88 -6.29 -0.60 -14.39
CA ARG A 88 -4.95 -0.74 -13.78
C ARG A 88 -5.04 -1.13 -12.30
N TRP A 89 -5.92 -0.49 -11.56
CA TRP A 89 -6.14 -0.77 -10.14
C TRP A 89 -6.64 -2.20 -9.93
N SER A 90 -7.65 -2.62 -10.69
CA SER A 90 -8.19 -3.98 -10.65
C SER A 90 -7.13 -5.04 -10.96
N ALA A 91 -6.26 -4.82 -11.97
CA ALA A 91 -5.18 -5.75 -12.28
C ALA A 91 -4.17 -5.92 -11.13
N ILE A 92 -3.91 -4.86 -10.36
CA ILE A 92 -3.01 -4.92 -9.19
C ILE A 92 -3.68 -5.64 -8.03
N LEU A 93 -4.99 -5.40 -7.80
CA LEU A 93 -5.74 -6.11 -6.77
C LEU A 93 -5.78 -7.62 -7.05
N ASP A 94 -5.99 -8.02 -8.30
CA ASP A 94 -5.94 -9.42 -8.74
C ASP A 94 -4.56 -10.04 -8.46
N GLU A 95 -3.48 -9.39 -8.87
CA GLU A 95 -2.12 -9.87 -8.58
C GLU A 95 -1.82 -10.00 -7.07
N MET A 96 -2.46 -9.18 -6.24
CA MET A 96 -2.33 -9.22 -4.79
C MET A 96 -3.26 -10.24 -4.10
N GLY A 97 -4.20 -10.83 -4.85
CA GLY A 97 -5.26 -11.69 -4.32
C GLY A 97 -6.28 -10.91 -3.47
N LEU A 98 -6.60 -9.68 -3.87
CA LEU A 98 -7.52 -8.75 -3.21
C LEU A 98 -8.66 -8.29 -4.14
N ASP A 99 -8.84 -8.98 -5.26
CA ASP A 99 -9.85 -8.68 -6.29
C ASP A 99 -11.27 -9.07 -5.89
N THR A 100 -11.41 -10.14 -5.11
CA THR A 100 -12.70 -10.63 -4.60
C THR A 100 -12.74 -10.69 -3.08
N PRO A 101 -13.94 -10.67 -2.46
CA PRO A 101 -14.09 -10.94 -1.03
C PRO A 101 -13.46 -12.26 -0.61
N GLU A 102 -13.66 -13.33 -1.40
CA GLU A 102 -13.15 -14.66 -1.11
C GLU A 102 -11.61 -14.71 -1.14
N SER A 103 -10.99 -14.13 -2.18
CA SER A 103 -9.52 -13.98 -2.26
C SER A 103 -8.99 -13.17 -1.07
N SER A 104 -9.66 -12.05 -0.74
CA SER A 104 -9.28 -11.18 0.37
C SER A 104 -9.34 -11.89 1.72
N GLU A 105 -10.38 -12.70 1.97
CA GLU A 105 -10.50 -13.51 3.17
C GLU A 105 -9.38 -14.54 3.28
N VAL A 106 -8.98 -15.17 2.16
CA VAL A 106 -7.82 -16.08 2.13
C VAL A 106 -6.55 -15.34 2.54
N ARG A 107 -6.29 -14.15 1.96
CA ARG A 107 -5.12 -13.32 2.32
C ARG A 107 -5.15 -12.89 3.79
N GLN A 108 -6.33 -12.52 4.29
CA GLN A 108 -6.52 -12.12 5.68
C GLN A 108 -6.20 -13.28 6.63
N ARG A 109 -6.72 -14.49 6.38
CA ARG A 109 -6.41 -15.68 7.20
C ARG A 109 -4.91 -15.97 7.21
N GLN A 110 -4.25 -15.95 6.06
CA GLN A 110 -2.80 -16.15 5.96
C GLN A 110 -2.01 -15.10 6.76
N ALA A 111 -2.43 -13.83 6.72
CA ALA A 111 -1.81 -12.76 7.48
C ALA A 111 -2.01 -12.93 9.00
N GLN A 112 -3.21 -13.31 9.42
CA GLN A 112 -3.52 -13.60 10.83
C GLN A 112 -2.70 -14.77 11.37
N GLU A 113 -2.62 -15.88 10.64
CA GLU A 113 -1.81 -17.04 11.01
C GLU A 113 -0.32 -16.69 11.12
N PHE A 114 0.21 -15.91 10.18
CA PHE A 114 1.59 -15.47 10.23
C PHE A 114 1.87 -14.52 11.41
N SER A 115 0.99 -13.55 11.64
CA SER A 115 1.08 -12.64 12.78
C SER A 115 1.02 -13.38 14.12
N GLY A 116 0.17 -14.40 14.22
CA GLY A 116 0.10 -15.29 15.38
C GLY A 116 1.43 -15.99 15.67
N ARG A 117 2.11 -16.50 14.63
CA ARG A 117 3.44 -17.12 14.77
C ARG A 117 4.51 -16.13 15.21
N ILE A 118 4.50 -14.90 14.67
CA ILE A 118 5.42 -13.84 15.10
C ILE A 118 5.19 -13.51 16.57
N SER A 119 3.92 -13.41 16.98
CA SER A 119 3.56 -13.05 18.35
C SER A 119 3.99 -14.14 19.34
N ALA A 120 3.74 -15.41 19.02
CA ALA A 120 4.19 -16.54 19.83
C ALA A 120 5.73 -16.61 19.96
N LEU A 121 6.45 -16.31 18.87
CA LEU A 121 7.91 -16.22 18.91
C LEU A 121 8.38 -15.06 19.79
N ALA A 122 7.78 -13.88 19.65
CA ALA A 122 8.08 -12.73 20.48
C ALA A 122 7.81 -13.01 21.97
N ASP A 123 6.70 -13.67 22.30
CA ASP A 123 6.38 -14.10 23.66
C ASP A 123 7.45 -15.05 24.21
N THR A 124 7.93 -16.00 23.39
CA THR A 124 9.02 -16.92 23.75
C THR A 124 10.33 -16.18 24.03
N ILE A 125 10.68 -15.20 23.20
CA ILE A 125 11.87 -14.36 23.37
C ILE A 125 11.76 -13.57 24.69
N VAL A 126 10.64 -12.91 24.94
CA VAL A 126 10.43 -12.14 26.18
C VAL A 126 10.51 -13.05 27.40
N ALA A 127 9.88 -14.23 27.37
CA ALA A 127 9.93 -15.18 28.49
C ALA A 127 11.34 -15.70 28.77
N SER A 128 12.20 -15.79 27.75
CA SER A 128 13.57 -16.29 27.86
C SER A 128 14.60 -15.21 28.23
N ASN A 129 14.20 -13.93 28.22
CA ASN A 129 15.09 -12.79 28.45
C ASN A 129 14.48 -11.87 29.54
N PRO A 130 14.75 -12.16 30.84
CA PRO A 130 14.08 -11.49 31.96
C PRO A 130 14.34 -9.97 32.05
N ASP A 131 15.39 -9.47 31.39
CA ASP A 131 15.69 -8.05 31.31
C ASP A 131 14.75 -7.28 30.33
N ILE A 132 13.99 -8.00 29.49
CA ILE A 132 12.97 -7.40 28.62
C ILE A 132 11.69 -7.19 29.43
N VAL A 133 11.55 -6.01 30.02
CA VAL A 133 10.35 -5.62 30.77
C VAL A 133 9.20 -5.34 29.79
N ARG A 134 8.08 -6.06 29.91
CA ARG A 134 6.85 -5.69 29.21
C ARG A 134 6.38 -4.34 29.72
N GLY A 135 6.42 -3.31 28.87
CA GLY A 135 5.78 -2.04 29.18
C GLY A 135 4.30 -2.28 29.42
N THR A 136 3.82 -2.05 30.65
CA THR A 136 2.39 -2.05 30.96
C THR A 136 1.73 -0.94 30.13
N ARG A 137 0.87 -1.32 29.19
CA ARG A 137 -0.08 -0.41 28.55
C ARG A 137 -1.26 -0.15 29.47
#